data_AF-A0A2E1DNJ8-F1
#
_entry.id   AF-A0A2E1DNJ8-F1
#
_cell.length_a   1.000
_cell.length_b   1.000
_cell.length_c   1.000
_cell.angle_alpha   90.00
_cell.angle_beta   90.00
_cell.angle_gamma   90.00
#
_symmetry.space_group_name_H-M   'P 1'
#
loop_
_entity.id
_entity.type
_entity.pdbx_description
1 polymer ?
#
loop_
_entity_poly.entity_id
_entity_poly.type
_entity_poly.pdbx_seq_one_letter_code
_entity_poly.pdbx_strand_id
1 'polypeptide(L)' 'MPADLSGLLVVSLEQAVAAPYCSGRLAEAGARVIKVERPEGDFARGYDSLVQGESAYFVWLNRGKES' A
#
# COMPACT_ATOMS: atom_id res chain seq x y z
N MET A 1 3.80 10.94 -21.02
CA MET A 1 3.82 12.09 -20.09
C MET A 1 4.39 11.60 -18.77
N PRO A 2 5.20 12.38 -18.04
CA PRO A 2 5.55 12.00 -16.67
C PRO A 2 4.26 11.86 -15.85
N ALA A 3 4.17 10.83 -15.01
CA ALA A 3 2.99 10.61 -14.19
C ALA A 3 2.82 11.78 -13.19
N ASP A 4 1.59 12.19 -12.91
CA ASP A 4 1.25 13.45 -12.25
C ASP A 4 1.96 13.70 -10.90
N LEU A 5 2.32 12.64 -10.17
CA LEU A 5 2.98 12.72 -8.86
C LEU A 5 4.45 12.26 -8.87
N SER A 6 5.05 12.14 -10.06
CA SER A 6 6.45 11.75 -10.21
C SER A 6 7.38 12.67 -9.41
N GLY A 7 8.31 12.08 -8.66
CA GLY A 7 9.29 12.81 -7.83
C GLY A 7 8.82 13.11 -6.40
N LEU A 8 7.56 12.84 -6.06
CA LEU A 8 7.08 12.96 -4.68
C LEU A 8 7.39 11.70 -3.87
N LEU A 9 7.84 11.91 -2.63
CA LEU A 9 7.95 10.87 -1.60
C LEU A 9 6.76 10.99 -0.64
N VAL A 10 6.05 9.88 -0.43
CA VAL A 10 4.95 9.77 0.52
C VAL A 10 5.30 8.73 1.58
N VAL A 11 5.31 9.14 2.84
CA VAL A 11 5.40 8.23 3.99
C VAL A 11 3.98 7.99 4.50
N SER A 12 3.53 6.74 4.52
CA SER A 12 2.18 6.36 4.91
C SER A 12 2.18 5.47 6.15
N LEU A 13 1.37 5.82 7.14
CA LEU A 13 1.19 5.11 8.42
C LEU A 13 -0.19 4.43 8.49
N GLU A 14 -0.71 4.10 7.32
CA GLU A 14 -2.07 3.62 7.13
C GLU A 14 -2.22 2.13 7.43
N GLN A 15 -3.46 1.70 7.68
CA GLN A 15 -3.83 0.30 7.89
C GLN A 15 -5.23 0.00 7.33
N ALA A 16 -5.56 -1.30 7.24
CA ALA A 16 -6.87 -1.81 6.83
C ALA A 16 -7.25 -1.46 5.38
N VAL A 17 -8.19 -0.52 5.13
CA VAL A 17 -8.80 -0.35 3.79
C VAL A 17 -8.76 1.08 3.25
N ALA A 18 -9.39 2.05 3.92
CA ALA A 18 -9.66 3.37 3.32
C ALA A 18 -8.39 4.17 2.97
N ALA A 19 -7.47 4.29 3.92
CA ALA A 19 -6.20 4.98 3.71
C ALA A 19 -5.22 4.20 2.81
N PRO A 20 -5.08 2.86 2.91
CA PRO A 20 -4.29 2.12 1.93
C PRO A 20 -4.82 2.23 0.50
N TYR A 21 -6.14 2.30 0.32
CA TYR A 21 -6.74 2.53 -1.00
C TYR A 21 -6.31 3.89 -1.56
N CYS A 22 -6.34 4.95 -0.74
CA CYS A 22 -5.88 6.28 -1.13
C CYS A 22 -4.39 6.30 -1.49
N SER A 23 -3.52 5.78 -0.61
CA SER A 23 -2.08 5.80 -0.85
C SER A 23 -1.66 4.91 -2.03
N GLY A 24 -2.41 3.84 -2.32
CA GLY A 24 -2.22 3.04 -3.54
C GLY A 24 -2.50 3.83 -4.82
N ARG A 25 -3.49 4.74 -4.82
CA ARG A 25 -3.73 5.64 -5.96
C ARG A 25 -2.59 6.65 -6.14
N LEU A 26 -1.97 7.11 -5.05
CA LEU A 26 -0.81 8.00 -5.13
C LEU A 26 0.39 7.29 -5.78
N ALA A 27 0.62 6.02 -5.42
CA ALA A 27 1.65 5.19 -6.05
C ALA A 27 1.40 5.01 -7.56
N GLU A 28 0.15 4.73 -7.95
CA GLU A 28 -0.25 4.60 -9.36
C GLU A 28 -0.09 5.90 -10.15
N ALA A 29 -0.30 7.05 -9.51
CA ALA A 29 -0.05 8.36 -10.09
C ALA A 29 1.45 8.74 -10.14
N GLY A 30 2.35 7.86 -9.69
CA GLY A 30 3.80 7.99 -9.85
C GLY A 30 4.57 8.46 -8.61
N ALA A 31 3.91 8.63 -7.46
CA ALA A 31 4.61 8.91 -6.22
C ALA A 31 5.38 7.68 -5.72
N ARG A 32 6.53 7.88 -5.07
CA ARG A 32 7.18 6.82 -4.30
C ARG A 32 6.52 6.75 -2.93
N VAL A 33 5.76 5.68 -2.68
CA VAL A 33 5.01 5.49 -1.43
C VAL A 33 5.71 4.45 -0.57
N ILE A 34 6.15 4.87 0.62
CA ILE A 34 6.71 3.98 1.64
C ILE A 34 5.65 3.81 2.73
N LYS A 35 5.18 2.57 2.90
CA LYS A 35 4.30 2.17 4.00
C LYS A 35 5.18 1.81 5.19
N VAL A 36 4.99 2.52 6.29
CA VAL A 36 5.66 2.22 7.55
C VAL A 36 4.71 1.38 8.39
N GLU A 37 5.12 0.14 8.63
CA GLU A 37 4.34 -0.83 9.41
C GLU A 37 4.93 -1.03 10.80
N ARG A 38 4.13 -1.61 11.70
CA ARG A 38 4.63 -2.12 12.97
C ARG A 38 5.46 -3.39 12.70
N PRO A 39 6.28 -3.86 13.67
CA PRO A 39 7.02 -5.11 13.53
C PRO A 39 6.14 -6.31 13.15
N GLU A 40 4.90 -6.36 13.63
CA GLU A 40 3.92 -7.40 13.29
C GLU A 40 3.13 -7.16 11.98
N GLY A 41 3.28 -5.98 11.36
CA GLY A 41 2.63 -5.60 10.12
C GLY A 41 1.26 -4.89 10.26
N ASP A 42 0.68 -4.57 9.10
CA ASP A 42 -0.70 -4.13 8.93
C ASP A 42 -1.67 -5.28 9.25
N PHE A 43 -2.76 -4.97 9.96
CA PHE A 43 -3.85 -5.90 10.26
C PHE A 43 -4.38 -6.61 9.01
N ALA A 44 -4.42 -5.91 7.87
CA ALA A 44 -4.91 -6.46 6.61
C ALA A 44 -4.11 -7.67 6.12
N ARG A 45 -2.84 -7.83 6.53
CA ARG A 45 -2.03 -9.02 6.18
C ARG A 45 -2.63 -10.32 6.73
N GLY A 46 -3.40 -10.24 7.81
CA GLY A 46 -4.01 -11.39 8.49
C GLY A 46 -5.51 -11.56 8.26
N TYR A 47 -6.14 -10.81 7.34
CA TYR A 47 -7.59 -10.92 7.11
C TYR A 47 -7.98 -12.24 6.44
N ASP A 48 -7.11 -12.77 5.59
CA ASP A 48 -7.29 -14.02 4.87
C ASP A 48 -5.92 -14.51 4.36
N SER A 49 -5.92 -15.61 3.60
CA SER A 49 -4.72 -16.19 2.97
C SER A 49 -5.01 -16.69 1.54
N LEU A 50 -5.98 -16.06 0.86
CA LEU A 50 -6.57 -16.56 -0.39
C LEU A 50 -5.67 -16.37 -1.61
N VAL A 51 -4.66 -15.49 -1.54
CA VAL A 51 -3.77 -15.17 -2.66
C VAL A 51 -2.39 -15.74 -2.37
N GLN A 52 -2.19 -17.01 -2.73
CA GLN A 52 -0.89 -17.69 -2.55
C GLN A 52 -0.36 -17.64 -1.11
N GLY A 53 -1.24 -17.68 -0.11
CA GLY A 53 -0.88 -17.56 1.30
C GLY A 53 -0.88 -16.13 1.84
N GLU A 54 -1.01 -15.12 0.98
CA GLU A 54 -1.16 -13.71 1.34
C GLU A 54 -2.64 -13.30 1.40
N SER A 55 -2.94 -12.27 2.19
CA SER A 55 -4.28 -11.69 2.21
C SER A 55 -4.62 -11.00 0.89
N ALA A 56 -5.79 -11.34 0.34
CA ALA A 56 -6.35 -10.68 -0.82
C ALA A 56 -6.44 -9.17 -0.61
N TYR A 57 -6.94 -8.72 0.55
CA TYR A 57 -7.05 -7.30 0.91
C TYR A 57 -5.70 -6.61 0.84
N PHE A 58 -4.67 -7.20 1.44
CA PHE A 58 -3.35 -6.60 1.47
C PHE A 58 -2.78 -6.44 0.06
N VAL A 59 -2.86 -7.49 -0.76
CA VAL A 59 -2.28 -7.53 -2.11
C VAL A 59 -2.83 -6.44 -3.02
N TRP A 60 -4.16 -6.29 -3.13
CA TRP A 60 -4.73 -5.33 -4.08
C TRP A 60 -4.64 -3.88 -3.59
N LEU A 61 -4.62 -3.65 -2.28
CA LEU A 61 -4.55 -2.33 -1.67
C LEU A 61 -3.13 -1.74 -1.60
N ASN A 62 -2.10 -2.58 -1.53
CA ASN A 62 -0.72 -2.15 -1.29
C ASN A 62 0.22 -2.32 -2.49
N ARG A 63 -0.31 -2.69 -3.65
CA ARG A 63 0.46 -2.77 -4.90
C ARG A 63 1.22 -1.46 -5.19
N GLY A 64 2.48 -1.59 -5.61
CA GLY A 64 3.33 -0.45 -5.97
C GLY A 64 3.90 0.36 -4.80
N LYS A 65 3.58 0.00 -3.55
CA LYS A 65 4.20 0.58 -2.35
C LYS A 65 5.44 -0.22 -1.93
N GLU A 66 6.38 0.44 -1.29
CA GLU A 66 7.47 -0.17 -0.52
C GLU A 66 7.02 -0.37 0.94
N SER A 67 7.50 -1.42 1.61
CA SER A 67 7.17 -1.75 3.01
C SER A 67 8.34 -2.41 3.72
#